data_AF-D3BFK4-F1
#
_entry.id   AF-D3BFK4-F1
#
_cell.length_a   1.000
_cell.length_b   1.000
_cell.length_c   1.000
_cell.angle_alpha   90.00
_cell.angle_beta   90.00
_cell.angle_gamma   90.00
#
_symmetry.space_group_name_H-M   'P 1'
#
loop_
_entity.id
_entity.type
_entity.pdbx_description
1 polymer ?
#
loop_
_entity_poly.entity_id
_entity_poly.type
_entity_poly.pdbx_seq_one_letter_code
_entity_poly.pdbx_strand_id
1 'polypeptide(L)'
;MNIDPNVSIEELQEQVNEYKKKLIIDPKLDVGLSVSFIKNIPPHDTMGAALMNSCITHAVRGGVMGGALGFMFGALFSANSMGGMGLANPDIIGSGAGQATAAGTPIWKQVAEGFKDQGRNGWRSAKSFAYITLIYSGVECVIEKARGRSDKKNSLYAGCVTGGVLASKAGPKAAAGGCVGFALFGAMMDHFMSHD
;
A
#
# COMPACT_ATOMS: atom_id res chain seq x y z
N MET A 1 22.06 -31.59 8.56
CA MET A 1 20.63 -31.44 8.88
C MET A 1 19.96 -30.99 7.58
N ASN A 2 19.04 -31.81 7.06
CA ASN A 2 18.18 -31.45 5.93
C ASN A 2 17.23 -30.36 6.41
N ILE A 3 17.26 -29.17 5.80
CA ILE A 3 16.31 -28.10 6.08
C ILE A 3 15.88 -27.45 4.76
N ASP A 4 14.57 -27.26 4.67
CA ASP A 4 13.74 -26.98 3.50
C ASP A 4 14.07 -25.67 2.77
N PRO A 5 13.78 -25.58 1.45
CA PRO A 5 14.17 -24.46 0.59
C PRO A 5 13.32 -23.17 0.76
N ASN A 6 12.64 -22.99 1.90
CA ASN A 6 11.71 -21.87 2.11
C ASN A 6 11.97 -21.12 3.43
N VAL A 7 13.23 -20.77 3.66
CA VAL A 7 13.66 -20.02 4.86
C VAL A 7 13.24 -18.56 4.72
N SER A 8 12.33 -18.14 5.62
CA SER A 8 11.79 -16.79 5.70
C SER A 8 12.76 -15.84 6.41
N ILE A 9 12.70 -14.54 6.11
CA ILE A 9 13.61 -13.50 6.63
C ILE A 9 13.68 -13.46 8.17
N GLU A 10 12.64 -13.95 8.85
CA GLU A 10 12.59 -14.05 10.32
C GLU A 10 13.59 -15.07 10.88
N GLU A 11 13.76 -16.24 10.24
CA GLU A 11 14.74 -17.26 10.66
C GLU A 11 16.18 -16.77 10.48
N LEU A 12 16.44 -15.95 9.45
CA LEU A 12 17.75 -15.33 9.23
C LEU A 12 18.10 -14.29 10.31
N GLN A 13 17.10 -13.53 10.78
CA GLN A 13 17.31 -12.54 11.84
C GLN A 13 17.55 -13.21 13.20
N GLU A 14 16.90 -14.35 13.46
CA GLU A 14 17.11 -15.13 14.67
C GLU A 14 18.52 -15.73 14.70
N GLN A 15 18.97 -16.31 13.58
CA GLN A 15 20.34 -16.80 13.41
C GLN A 15 21.37 -15.66 13.64
N VAL A 16 21.19 -14.49 13.02
CA VAL A 16 22.13 -13.36 13.18
C VAL A 16 22.21 -12.86 14.63
N ASN A 17 21.09 -12.84 15.36
CA ASN A 17 21.07 -12.41 16.77
C ASN A 17 21.72 -13.44 17.70
N GLU A 18 21.55 -14.73 17.43
CA GLU A 18 22.21 -15.83 18.14
C GLU A 18 23.73 -15.78 17.90
N TYR A 19 24.16 -15.53 16.66
CA TYR A 19 25.57 -15.34 16.31
C TYR A 19 26.18 -14.07 16.90
N LYS A 20 25.44 -12.95 16.95
CA LYS A 20 25.91 -11.70 17.57
C LYS A 20 26.15 -11.85 19.07
N LYS A 21 25.32 -12.66 19.77
CA LYS A 21 25.56 -13.03 21.17
C LYS A 21 26.84 -13.85 21.34
N LYS A 22 27.07 -14.82 20.45
CA LYS A 22 28.28 -15.67 20.47
C LYS A 22 29.56 -14.88 20.13
N LEU A 23 29.46 -13.88 19.25
CA LEU A 23 30.59 -13.01 18.86
C LEU A 23 31.04 -12.03 19.95
N ILE A 24 30.17 -11.73 20.93
CA ILE A 24 30.51 -10.91 22.10
C ILE A 24 31.31 -11.72 23.15
N ILE A 25 31.20 -13.05 23.14
CA ILE A 25 31.76 -13.93 24.17
C ILE A 25 33.17 -14.42 23.79
N ASP A 26 33.42 -14.70 22.50
CA ASP A 26 34.72 -15.21 22.03
C ASP A 26 35.29 -14.38 20.86
N PRO A 27 36.24 -13.45 21.10
CA PRO A 27 36.81 -12.59 20.06
C PRO A 27 37.79 -13.29 19.10
N LYS A 28 37.91 -14.62 19.16
CA LYS A 28 38.80 -15.45 18.30
C LYS A 28 38.06 -16.56 17.55
N LEU A 29 36.74 -16.48 17.39
CA LEU A 29 36.00 -17.48 16.60
C LEU A 29 36.11 -17.18 15.11
N ASP A 30 36.77 -18.09 14.39
CA ASP A 30 37.14 -17.99 12.98
C ASP A 30 35.91 -17.83 12.08
N VAL A 31 35.65 -16.58 11.71
CA VAL A 31 34.57 -16.10 10.82
C VAL A 31 34.62 -16.76 9.43
N GLY A 32 35.71 -17.46 9.08
CA GLY A 32 35.92 -18.05 7.76
C GLY A 32 35.06 -19.27 7.43
N LEU A 33 34.70 -20.12 8.40
CA LEU A 33 34.11 -21.43 8.09
C LEU A 33 32.58 -21.41 7.97
N SER A 34 31.89 -20.54 8.73
CA SER A 34 30.43 -20.37 8.66
C SER A 34 29.98 -19.51 7.48
N VAL A 35 30.89 -18.74 6.86
CA VAL A 35 30.62 -17.92 5.66
C VAL A 35 30.70 -18.75 4.37
N SER A 36 31.35 -19.92 4.39
CA SER A 36 31.31 -20.84 3.25
C SER A 36 29.89 -21.37 2.99
N PHE A 37 29.04 -21.43 4.02
CA PHE A 37 27.61 -21.73 3.91
C PHE A 37 26.83 -20.58 3.26
N ILE A 38 27.22 -19.33 3.50
CA ILE A 38 26.68 -18.13 2.81
C ILE A 38 27.09 -18.12 1.33
N LYS A 39 28.29 -18.62 1.01
CA LYS A 39 28.80 -18.68 -0.37
C LYS A 39 28.07 -19.69 -1.26
N ASN A 40 27.34 -20.64 -0.67
CA ASN A 40 26.61 -21.68 -1.38
C ASN A 40 25.08 -21.46 -1.36
N ILE A 41 24.62 -20.26 -0.98
CA ILE A 41 23.29 -19.78 -1.38
C ILE A 41 23.32 -19.63 -2.92
N PRO A 42 22.41 -20.27 -3.69
CA PRO A 42 22.30 -19.99 -5.11
C PRO A 42 22.07 -18.48 -5.27
N PRO A 43 22.60 -17.82 -6.33
CA PRO A 43 22.33 -16.42 -6.54
C PRO A 43 20.82 -16.28 -6.78
N HIS A 44 20.05 -16.02 -5.72
CA HIS A 44 18.73 -15.45 -5.83
C HIS A 44 19.00 -14.05 -6.37
N ASP A 45 18.97 -13.90 -7.69
CA ASP A 45 19.23 -12.69 -8.47
C ASP A 45 19.42 -11.50 -7.55
N THR A 46 20.65 -11.31 -7.04
CA THR A 46 20.88 -10.44 -5.88
C THR A 46 20.46 -9.01 -6.18
N MET A 47 20.48 -8.68 -7.48
CA MET A 47 19.89 -7.50 -8.08
C MET A 47 18.37 -7.45 -7.91
N GLY A 48 17.65 -8.52 -8.27
CA GLY A 48 16.20 -8.64 -8.13
C GLY A 48 15.73 -8.64 -6.67
N ALA A 49 16.38 -9.39 -5.78
CA ALA A 49 16.06 -9.38 -4.34
C ALA A 49 16.31 -8.00 -3.71
N ALA A 50 17.46 -7.38 -4.01
CA ALA A 50 17.77 -6.04 -3.51
C ALA A 50 16.82 -4.99 -4.08
N LEU A 51 16.41 -5.13 -5.36
CA LEU A 51 15.39 -4.29 -5.96
C LEU A 51 14.06 -4.47 -5.22
N MET A 52 13.65 -5.71 -4.94
CA MET A 52 12.38 -6.01 -4.26
C MET A 52 12.35 -5.54 -2.80
N ASN A 53 13.49 -5.53 -2.11
CA ASN A 53 13.65 -5.03 -0.73
C ASN A 53 13.95 -3.52 -0.65
N SER A 54 13.87 -2.81 -1.77
CA SER A 54 14.01 -1.36 -1.82
C SER A 54 12.70 -0.67 -1.48
N CYS A 55 12.76 0.46 -0.77
CA CYS A 55 11.57 1.24 -0.42
C CYS A 55 10.84 1.79 -1.64
N ILE A 56 11.57 2.03 -2.74
CA ILE A 56 10.98 2.41 -4.02
C ILE A 56 10.06 1.29 -4.52
N THR A 57 10.52 0.04 -4.49
CA THR A 57 9.74 -1.09 -4.98
C THR A 57 8.56 -1.40 -4.07
N HIS A 58 8.73 -1.27 -2.75
CA HIS A 58 7.61 -1.34 -1.80
C HIS A 58 6.56 -0.27 -2.08
N ALA A 59 6.97 0.98 -2.29
CA ALA A 59 6.07 2.09 -2.60
C ALA A 59 5.36 1.89 -3.95
N VAL A 60 6.08 1.45 -4.99
CA VAL A 60 5.51 1.18 -6.31
C VAL A 60 4.51 0.04 -6.27
N ARG A 61 4.84 -1.08 -5.60
CA ARG A 61 3.92 -2.22 -5.45
C ARG A 61 2.65 -1.79 -4.71
N GLY A 62 2.79 -1.05 -3.61
CA GLY A 62 1.66 -0.49 -2.87
C GLY A 62 0.82 0.48 -3.70
N GLY A 63 1.47 1.34 -4.49
CA GLY A 63 0.83 2.25 -5.43
C GLY A 63 0.03 1.54 -6.52
N VAL A 64 0.58 0.47 -7.11
CA VAL A 64 -0.11 -0.36 -8.11
C VAL A 64 -1.33 -1.05 -7.49
N MET A 65 -1.17 -1.65 -6.31
CA MET A 65 -2.26 -2.34 -5.62
C MET A 65 -3.39 -1.39 -5.21
N GLY A 66 -3.03 -0.22 -4.65
CA GLY A 66 -4.01 0.82 -4.32
C GLY A 66 -4.64 1.46 -5.55
N GLY A 67 -3.89 1.61 -6.65
CA GLY A 67 -4.42 2.10 -7.92
C GLY A 67 -5.47 1.14 -8.51
N ALA A 68 -5.24 -0.17 -8.44
CA ALA A 68 -6.20 -1.18 -8.88
C ALA A 68 -7.48 -1.15 -8.04
N LEU A 69 -7.35 -1.15 -6.71
CA LEU A 69 -8.48 -1.01 -5.79
C LEU A 69 -9.23 0.32 -5.99
N GLY A 70 -8.51 1.41 -6.21
CA GLY A 70 -9.07 2.74 -6.45
C GLY A 70 -9.78 2.85 -7.80
N PHE A 71 -9.29 2.16 -8.84
CA PHE A 71 -9.98 2.06 -10.12
C PHE A 71 -11.29 1.28 -9.96
N MET A 72 -11.23 0.12 -9.29
CA MET A 72 -12.41 -0.71 -9.02
C MET A 72 -13.47 0.06 -8.23
N PHE A 73 -13.08 0.67 -7.11
CA PHE A 73 -13.98 1.48 -6.29
C PHE A 73 -14.49 2.70 -7.05
N GLY A 74 -13.62 3.39 -7.81
CA GLY A 74 -14.03 4.56 -8.60
C GLY A 74 -15.00 4.25 -9.73
N ALA A 75 -14.78 3.15 -10.46
CA ALA A 75 -15.67 2.72 -11.53
C ALA A 75 -17.01 2.22 -10.98
N LEU A 76 -16.99 1.40 -9.92
CA LEU A 76 -18.19 0.80 -9.33
C LEU A 76 -19.04 1.83 -8.57
N PHE A 77 -18.43 2.67 -7.73
CA PHE A 77 -19.16 3.66 -6.94
C PHE A 77 -19.68 4.81 -7.80
N SER A 78 -18.98 5.13 -8.91
CA SER A 78 -19.50 6.05 -9.94
C SER A 78 -20.69 5.44 -10.68
N ALA A 79 -20.67 4.14 -10.98
CA ALA A 79 -21.77 3.44 -11.62
C ALA A 79 -23.02 3.38 -10.73
N ASN A 80 -22.85 3.24 -9.40
CA ASN A 80 -23.98 3.19 -8.47
C ASN A 80 -24.53 4.58 -8.08
N SER A 81 -23.76 5.65 -8.30
CA SER A 81 -24.28 7.04 -8.26
C SER A 81 -25.05 7.42 -9.53
N MET A 82 -24.96 6.62 -10.60
CA MET A 82 -25.95 6.59 -11.67
C MET A 82 -27.12 5.71 -11.20
N GLY A 83 -27.88 6.24 -10.25
CA GLY A 83 -29.20 5.69 -9.96
C GLY A 83 -30.03 5.70 -11.24
N GLY A 84 -30.16 4.53 -11.86
CA GLY A 84 -31.19 4.24 -12.85
C GLY A 84 -30.74 4.34 -14.31
N MET A 85 -30.84 3.21 -15.02
CA MET A 85 -31.64 3.26 -16.24
C MET A 85 -33.02 3.79 -15.87
N GLY A 86 -33.24 5.11 -15.95
CA GLY A 86 -34.55 5.67 -15.65
C GLY A 86 -34.51 7.11 -15.16
N LEU A 87 -34.77 8.03 -16.09
CA LEU A 87 -35.81 9.05 -15.91
C LEU A 87 -35.94 9.66 -14.48
N ALA A 88 -34.99 10.46 -14.03
CA ALA A 88 -35.27 11.48 -13.01
C ALA A 88 -34.20 12.59 -12.99
N ASN A 89 -34.72 13.82 -12.98
CA ASN A 89 -34.14 15.15 -13.03
C ASN A 89 -32.74 15.42 -12.42
N PRO A 90 -31.98 16.39 -13.01
CA PRO A 90 -30.72 16.89 -12.48
C PRO A 90 -30.99 18.04 -11.51
N ASP A 91 -31.32 17.73 -10.28
CA ASP A 91 -31.09 18.65 -9.18
C ASP A 91 -30.92 17.81 -7.93
N ILE A 92 -30.10 18.30 -7.01
CA ILE A 92 -29.74 17.69 -5.72
C ILE A 92 -28.40 16.93 -5.70
N ILE A 93 -27.35 17.74 -5.42
CA ILE A 93 -26.24 17.51 -4.49
C ILE A 93 -25.08 16.62 -4.99
N GLY A 94 -23.94 17.29 -5.27
CA GLY A 94 -22.62 16.70 -5.13
C GLY A 94 -21.87 16.52 -6.44
N SER A 95 -21.09 17.53 -6.82
CA SER A 95 -20.04 17.55 -7.84
C SER A 95 -19.41 16.18 -8.16
N GLY A 96 -19.79 15.58 -9.29
CA GLY A 96 -19.18 14.34 -9.78
C GLY A 96 -19.96 13.60 -10.87
N ALA A 97 -21.23 13.93 -11.08
CA ALA A 97 -22.07 13.25 -12.06
C ALA A 97 -21.91 13.88 -13.45
N GLY A 98 -21.26 13.15 -14.36
CA GLY A 98 -21.31 13.41 -15.79
C GLY A 98 -22.76 13.40 -16.26
N GLN A 99 -23.27 14.60 -16.52
CA GLN A 99 -24.21 14.96 -17.57
C GLN A 99 -25.10 13.82 -18.08
N ALA A 100 -26.16 13.51 -17.33
CA ALA A 100 -27.27 12.75 -17.88
C ALA A 100 -28.05 13.63 -18.87
N THR A 101 -28.28 13.06 -20.05
CA THR A 101 -29.32 13.35 -21.05
C THR A 101 -29.06 14.39 -22.14
N ALA A 102 -28.67 13.89 -23.32
CA ALA A 102 -29.29 14.34 -24.56
C ALA A 102 -30.37 13.32 -24.94
N ALA A 103 -31.63 13.65 -24.64
CA ALA A 103 -32.79 12.87 -25.05
C ALA A 103 -32.81 12.74 -26.59
N GLY A 104 -32.56 11.53 -27.11
CA GLY A 104 -32.59 11.24 -28.55
C GLY A 104 -31.44 10.41 -29.11
N THR A 105 -30.43 10.04 -28.31
CA THR A 105 -29.31 9.21 -28.79
C THR A 105 -29.63 7.70 -28.71
N PRO A 106 -29.20 6.87 -29.67
CA PRO A 106 -29.39 5.43 -29.63
C PRO A 106 -28.75 4.82 -28.36
N ILE A 107 -29.37 3.78 -27.80
CA ILE A 107 -28.95 3.10 -26.56
C ILE A 107 -27.44 2.75 -26.59
N TRP A 108 -26.91 2.35 -27.75
CA TRP A 108 -25.49 2.06 -27.94
C TRP A 108 -24.56 3.26 -27.68
N LYS A 109 -24.97 4.48 -28.04
CA LYS A 109 -24.18 5.69 -27.75
C LYS A 109 -24.22 6.04 -26.26
N GLN A 110 -25.37 5.86 -25.61
CA GLN A 110 -25.51 6.08 -24.16
C GLN A 110 -24.66 5.09 -23.35
N VAL A 111 -24.64 3.82 -23.75
CA VAL A 111 -23.77 2.82 -23.12
C VAL A 111 -22.30 3.14 -23.36
N ALA A 112 -21.92 3.51 -24.59
CA ALA A 112 -20.54 3.87 -24.91
C ALA A 112 -20.05 5.12 -24.15
N GLU A 113 -20.89 6.16 -24.05
CA GLU A 113 -20.61 7.38 -23.26
C GLU A 113 -20.56 7.06 -21.76
N GLY A 114 -21.49 6.24 -21.26
CA GLY A 114 -21.48 5.78 -19.87
C GLY A 114 -20.24 4.98 -19.50
N PHE A 115 -19.74 4.10 -20.37
CA PHE A 115 -18.47 3.39 -20.17
C PHE A 115 -17.27 4.34 -20.21
N LYS A 116 -17.29 5.34 -21.09
CA LYS A 116 -16.23 6.35 -21.18
C LYS A 116 -16.16 7.20 -19.91
N ASP A 117 -17.31 7.59 -19.37
CA ASP A 117 -17.38 8.36 -18.13
C ASP A 117 -17.03 7.54 -16.90
N GLN A 118 -17.47 6.26 -16.85
CA GLN A 118 -17.03 5.31 -15.82
C GLN A 118 -15.52 5.12 -15.83
N GLY A 119 -14.91 4.95 -17.02
CA GLY A 119 -13.45 4.83 -17.14
C GLY A 119 -12.73 6.10 -16.70
N ARG A 120 -13.27 7.29 -17.03
CA ARG A 120 -12.68 8.58 -16.62
C ARG A 120 -12.74 8.78 -15.11
N ASN A 121 -13.84 8.39 -14.48
CA ASN A 121 -14.02 8.49 -13.03
C ASN A 121 -13.18 7.44 -12.29
N GLY A 122 -13.17 6.20 -12.76
CA GLY A 122 -12.26 5.15 -12.27
C GLY A 122 -10.79 5.58 -12.33
N TRP A 123 -10.37 6.21 -13.44
CA TRP A 123 -9.00 6.71 -13.60
C TRP A 123 -8.64 7.84 -12.63
N ARG A 124 -9.58 8.75 -12.32
CA ARG A 124 -9.38 9.82 -11.32
C ARG A 124 -9.21 9.23 -9.93
N SER A 125 -10.06 8.27 -9.55
CA SER A 125 -9.98 7.59 -8.26
C SER A 125 -8.70 6.76 -8.14
N ALA A 126 -8.33 6.01 -9.19
CA ALA A 126 -7.10 5.24 -9.24
C ALA A 126 -5.86 6.09 -8.92
N LYS A 127 -5.76 7.31 -9.48
CA LYS A 127 -4.65 8.23 -9.20
C LYS A 127 -4.57 8.65 -7.74
N SER A 128 -5.72 8.98 -7.13
CA SER A 128 -5.78 9.38 -5.73
C SER A 128 -5.38 8.23 -4.81
N PHE A 129 -5.95 7.04 -5.01
CA PHE A 129 -5.63 5.89 -4.18
C PHE A 129 -4.19 5.41 -4.38
N ALA A 130 -3.68 5.38 -5.61
CA ALA A 130 -2.28 5.07 -5.88
C ALA A 130 -1.33 6.03 -5.17
N TYR A 131 -1.66 7.34 -5.13
CA TYR A 131 -0.85 8.33 -4.42
C TYR A 131 -0.82 8.08 -2.91
N ILE A 132 -1.99 7.77 -2.32
CA ILE A 132 -2.12 7.49 -0.88
C ILE A 132 -1.34 6.24 -0.50
N THR A 133 -1.52 5.12 -1.21
CA THR A 133 -0.80 3.87 -0.90
C THR A 133 0.68 3.95 -1.20
N LEU A 134 1.09 4.70 -2.24
CA LEU A 134 2.52 4.91 -2.53
C LEU A 134 3.22 5.59 -1.35
N ILE A 135 2.62 6.66 -0.80
CA ILE A 135 3.18 7.35 0.36
C ILE A 135 3.17 6.42 1.58
N TYR A 136 2.05 5.75 1.85
CA TYR A 136 1.92 4.83 2.98
C TYR A 136 3.02 3.76 2.99
N SER A 137 3.13 2.98 1.92
CA SER A 137 4.12 1.89 1.81
C SER A 137 5.56 2.41 1.75
N GLY A 138 5.77 3.61 1.21
CA GLY A 138 7.08 4.26 1.22
C GLY A 138 7.53 4.67 2.63
N VAL A 139 6.65 5.32 3.39
CA VAL A 139 6.91 5.75 4.76
C VAL A 139 7.12 4.55 5.68
N GLU A 140 6.29 3.52 5.55
CA GLU A 140 6.42 2.27 6.30
C GLU A 140 7.82 1.65 6.13
N CYS A 141 8.28 1.52 4.88
CA CYS A 141 9.62 0.99 4.60
C CYS A 141 10.76 1.86 5.14
N VAL A 142 10.63 3.20 5.05
CA VAL A 142 11.65 4.11 5.59
C VAL A 142 11.77 3.98 7.11
N ILE A 143 10.63 3.90 7.81
CA ILE A 143 10.62 3.74 9.27
C ILE A 143 11.13 2.34 9.66
N GLU A 144 10.78 1.31 8.90
CA GLU A 144 11.32 -0.04 9.08
C GLU A 144 12.83 -0.08 8.95
N LYS A 145 13.39 0.53 7.90
CA LYS A 145 14.85 0.61 7.71
C LYS A 145 15.52 1.45 8.78
N ALA A 146 14.87 2.51 9.26
CA ALA A 146 15.41 3.36 10.31
C ALA A 146 15.46 2.65 11.68
N ARG A 147 14.44 1.85 12.02
CA ARG A 147 14.34 1.16 13.32
C ARG A 147 14.89 -0.28 13.31
N GLY A 148 15.05 -0.89 12.14
CA GLY A 148 15.46 -2.29 11.98
C GLY A 148 14.47 -3.31 12.54
N ARG A 149 13.19 -2.93 12.71
CA ARG A 149 12.12 -3.74 13.31
C ARG A 149 10.78 -3.45 12.59
N SER A 150 10.10 -4.49 12.13
CA SER A 150 8.73 -4.41 11.64
C SER A 150 7.78 -4.78 12.78
N ASP A 151 6.99 -3.80 13.24
CA ASP A 151 6.00 -3.96 14.32
C ASP A 151 4.73 -3.21 13.91
N LYS A 152 3.59 -3.55 14.52
CA LYS A 152 2.28 -2.87 14.35
C LYS A 152 2.32 -1.34 14.56
N LYS A 153 3.24 -0.86 15.40
CA LYS A 153 3.45 0.58 15.62
C LYS A 153 3.94 1.29 14.35
N ASN A 154 4.63 0.58 13.46
CA ASN A 154 5.13 1.12 12.20
C ASN A 154 3.98 1.58 11.29
N SER A 155 2.95 0.74 11.18
CA SER A 155 1.73 1.02 10.40
C SER A 155 0.95 2.22 10.97
N LEU A 156 0.97 2.40 12.29
CA LEU A 156 0.36 3.55 12.97
C LEU A 156 1.10 4.86 12.67
N TYR A 157 2.44 4.86 12.71
CA TYR A 157 3.24 6.02 12.33
C TYR A 157 3.13 6.33 10.83
N ALA A 158 3.20 5.31 9.99
CA ALA A 158 3.05 5.45 8.54
C ALA A 158 1.67 6.00 8.18
N GLY A 159 0.62 5.52 8.84
CA GLY A 159 -0.75 6.05 8.74
C GLY A 159 -0.82 7.52 9.14
N CYS A 160 -0.33 7.89 10.33
CA CYS A 160 -0.34 9.28 10.78
C CYS A 160 0.40 10.22 9.81
N VAL A 161 1.61 9.85 9.40
CA VAL A 161 2.42 10.66 8.47
C VAL A 161 1.70 10.79 7.13
N THR A 162 1.15 9.70 6.59
CA THR A 162 0.44 9.73 5.31
C THR A 162 -0.81 10.60 5.38
N GLY A 163 -1.64 10.43 6.42
CA GLY A 163 -2.84 11.25 6.64
C GLY A 163 -2.52 12.73 6.89
N GLY A 164 -1.45 13.00 7.63
CA GLY A 164 -0.96 14.37 7.86
C GLY A 164 -0.44 15.02 6.59
N VAL A 165 0.33 14.29 5.75
CA VAL A 165 0.84 14.79 4.47
C VAL A 165 -0.30 15.08 3.50
N LEU A 166 -1.30 14.21 3.41
CA LEU A 166 -2.45 14.39 2.52
C LEU A 166 -3.31 15.60 2.93
N ALA A 167 -3.54 15.77 4.23
CA ALA A 167 -4.36 16.86 4.75
C ALA A 167 -3.58 18.16 5.01
N SER A 168 -2.26 18.16 4.82
CA SER A 168 -1.39 19.33 5.03
C SER A 168 -1.85 20.57 4.26
N LYS A 169 -2.30 20.38 3.01
CA LYS A 169 -2.79 21.46 2.14
C LYS A 169 -4.12 22.07 2.61
N ALA A 170 -4.90 21.34 3.41
CA ALA A 170 -6.16 21.83 3.97
C ALA A 170 -5.98 22.57 5.30
N GLY A 171 -4.74 22.71 5.79
CA GLY A 171 -4.38 23.45 7.01
C GLY A 171 -4.01 22.54 8.19
N PRO A 172 -3.46 23.11 9.27
CA PRO A 172 -2.89 22.34 10.38
C PRO A 172 -3.93 21.52 11.16
N LYS A 173 -5.15 22.04 11.29
CA LYS A 173 -6.26 21.30 11.94
C LYS A 173 -6.68 20.08 11.12
N ALA A 174 -6.71 20.22 9.80
CA ALA A 174 -7.00 19.11 8.89
C ALA A 174 -5.86 18.08 8.91
N ALA A 175 -4.59 18.52 8.94
CA ALA A 175 -3.44 17.64 9.08
C ALA A 175 -3.48 16.81 10.37
N ALA A 176 -3.81 17.44 11.51
CA ALA A 176 -3.99 16.74 12.78
C ALA A 176 -5.14 15.71 12.70
N GLY A 177 -6.29 16.11 12.14
CA GLY A 177 -7.42 15.20 11.93
C GLY A 177 -7.08 14.03 11.00
N GLY A 178 -6.34 14.29 9.92
CA GLY A 178 -5.87 13.28 8.97
C GLY A 178 -4.90 12.29 9.60
N CYS A 179 -3.94 12.77 10.40
CA CYS A 179 -3.03 11.90 11.14
C CYS A 179 -3.79 10.96 12.08
N VAL A 180 -4.71 11.50 12.90
CA VAL A 180 -5.48 10.71 13.86
C VAL A 180 -6.36 9.69 13.13
N GLY A 181 -7.06 10.09 12.06
CA GLY A 181 -7.93 9.20 11.30
C GLY A 181 -7.19 8.02 10.67
N PHE A 182 -6.08 8.29 9.97
CA PHE A 182 -5.29 7.22 9.33
C PHE A 182 -4.54 6.35 10.35
N ALA A 183 -4.10 6.91 11.49
CA ALA A 183 -3.50 6.14 12.57
C ALA A 183 -4.51 5.18 13.22
N LEU A 184 -5.75 5.66 13.47
CA LEU A 184 -6.82 4.83 14.02
C LEU A 184 -7.22 3.71 13.04
N PHE A 185 -7.30 4.00 11.74
CA PHE A 185 -7.59 2.97 10.75
C PHE A 185 -6.53 1.86 10.73
N GLY A 186 -5.23 2.22 10.77
CA GLY A 186 -4.15 1.24 10.87
C GLY A 186 -4.24 0.40 12.14
N ALA A 187 -4.46 1.05 13.30
CA ALA A 187 -4.60 0.35 14.58
C ALA A 187 -5.80 -0.61 14.60
N MET A 188 -6.92 -0.22 13.98
CA MET A 188 -8.10 -1.06 13.84
C MET A 188 -7.81 -2.29 12.98
N MET A 189 -7.19 -2.11 11.82
CA MET A 189 -6.81 -3.23 10.94
C MET A 189 -5.84 -4.19 11.65
N ASP A 190 -4.83 -3.67 12.34
CA ASP A 190 -3.89 -4.46 13.14
C ASP A 190 -4.55 -5.22 14.28
N HIS A 191 -5.61 -4.65 14.87
CA HIS A 191 -6.40 -5.32 15.90
C HIS A 191 -7.18 -6.51 15.32
N PHE A 192 -7.83 -6.33 14.15
CA PHE A 192 -8.53 -7.41 13.45
C PHE A 192 -7.58 -8.55 13.06
N MET A 193 -6.46 -8.24 12.41
CA MET A 193 -5.47 -9.25 12.00
C MET A 193 -4.78 -9.97 13.17
N SER A 194 -4.98 -9.50 14.40
CA SER A 194 -4.38 -10.10 15.59
C SER A 194 -5.33 -10.95 16.43
N HIS A 195 -6.62 -10.91 16.10
CA HIS A 195 -7.67 -11.67 16.77
C HIS A 195 -8.08 -12.94 16.02
N ASP A 196 -7.47 -13.19 14.85
CA ASP A 196 -7.55 -14.43 14.07
C ASP A 196 -6.17 -15.12 14.07
#